data_AF-A0A3C0ARF7-F1
#
_entry.id   AF-A0A3C0ARF7-F1
#
_cell.length_a   1.000
_cell.length_b   1.000
_cell.length_c   1.000
_cell.angle_alpha   90.00
_cell.angle_beta   90.00
_cell.angle_gamma   90.00
#
_symmetry.space_group_name_H-M   'P 1'
#
loop_
_entity.id
_entity.type
_entity.pdbx_description
1 polymer ?
#
loop_
_entity_poly.entity_id
_entity_poly.type
_entity_poly.pdbx_seq_one_letter_code
_entity_poly.pdbx_strand_id
1 'polypeptide(L)'
;SLGKIHAQSVICAPLRNKRGVAGLIHLYSTNPDNPLDSDDLEFTLALADQLAISLQNLSEKLRLSDGLARMEGENKALREQLELESELVGKSPSMIAMKEQILRIAPTDASVLIRGESGVGKELVARAIHFNSQ
;
A
#
# COMPACT_ATOMS: atom_id res chain seq x y z
N SER A 1 36.32 3.81 -7.16
CA SER A 1 37.39 4.47 -6.37
C SER A 1 37.03 5.94 -6.28
N LEU A 2 36.18 6.35 -5.32
CA LEU A 2 35.84 7.77 -5.15
C LEU A 2 37.10 8.49 -4.70
N GLY A 3 37.46 9.55 -5.44
CA GLY A 3 38.71 10.29 -5.29
C GLY A 3 38.95 10.78 -3.87
N LYS A 4 40.20 10.78 -3.45
CA LYS A 4 40.65 11.27 -2.14
C LYS A 4 40.17 12.70 -1.93
N ILE A 5 39.22 12.90 -1.02
CA ILE A 5 38.83 14.22 -0.54
C ILE A 5 39.90 14.68 0.45
N HIS A 6 40.65 15.73 0.10
CA HIS A 6 41.61 16.35 1.01
C HIS A 6 40.86 17.34 1.91
N ALA A 7 40.17 16.80 2.92
CA ALA A 7 39.47 17.61 3.92
C ALA A 7 40.47 18.21 4.92
N GLN A 8 40.37 19.52 5.14
CA GLN A 8 41.11 20.26 6.16
C GLN A 8 40.41 20.17 7.52
N SER A 9 39.07 20.10 7.53
CA SER A 9 38.27 19.86 8.72
C SER A 9 36.99 19.09 8.37
N VAL A 10 36.41 18.41 9.37
CA VAL A 10 35.20 17.60 9.22
C VAL A 10 34.30 17.73 10.44
N ILE A 11 32.99 17.85 10.20
CA ILE A 11 31.93 17.70 11.20
C ILE A 11 31.07 16.49 10.83
N CYS A 12 30.73 15.69 11.82
CA CYS A 12 29.86 14.52 11.68
C CYS A 12 28.65 14.67 12.59
N ALA A 13 27.46 14.91 12.02
CA ALA A 13 26.22 15.05 12.77
C ALA A 13 25.32 13.82 12.58
N PRO A 14 24.83 13.18 13.65
CA PRO A 14 23.99 11.99 13.53
C PRO A 14 22.54 12.34 13.17
N LEU A 15 21.98 11.60 12.21
CA LEU A 15 20.54 11.58 11.93
C LEU A 15 19.86 10.71 12.99
N ARG A 16 19.33 11.32 14.05
CA ARG A 16 18.71 10.60 15.18
C ARG A 16 17.21 10.52 15.03
N ASN A 17 16.65 9.32 15.23
CA ASN A 17 15.22 9.12 15.38
C ASN A 17 14.92 8.36 16.69
N LYS A 18 13.63 8.15 16.99
CA LYS A 18 13.20 7.43 18.21
C LYS A 18 13.73 5.99 18.32
N ARG A 19 14.20 5.39 17.22
CA ARG A 19 14.72 4.02 17.16
C ARG A 19 16.24 3.94 17.22
N GLY A 20 16.94 5.09 17.16
CA GLY A 20 18.39 5.17 17.19
C GLY A 20 18.95 6.09 16.11
N VAL A 21 20.23 5.89 15.79
CA VAL A 21 20.92 6.65 14.74
C VAL A 21 20.62 6.00 13.38
N ALA A 22 19.90 6.72 12.52
CA ALA A 22 19.55 6.27 11.17
C ALA A 22 20.70 6.48 10.17
N GLY A 23 21.63 7.39 10.47
CA GLY A 23 22.76 7.71 9.61
C GLY A 23 23.58 8.89 10.14
N LEU A 24 24.50 9.38 9.32
CA LEU A 24 25.37 10.51 9.62
C LEU A 24 25.36 11.50 8.45
N ILE A 25 25.37 12.80 8.75
CA ILE A 25 25.72 13.87 7.83
C ILE A 25 27.20 14.18 8.04
N HIS A 26 27.95 14.22 6.95
CA HIS A 26 29.34 14.66 6.94
C HIS A 26 29.45 16.02 6.26
N LEU A 27 29.96 17.00 6.99
CA LEU A 27 30.34 18.30 6.45
C LEU A 27 31.87 18.36 6.38
N TYR A 28 32.41 18.69 5.21
CA TYR A 28 33.85 18.78 4.98
C TYR A 28 34.20 20.20 4.52
N SER A 29 35.24 20.79 5.10
CA SER A 29 35.90 21.97 4.53
C SER A 29 37.24 21.55 3.93
N THR A 30 37.52 22.02 2.71
CA THR A 30 38.81 21.83 2.02
C THR A 30 39.65 23.12 2.02
N ASN A 31 39.11 24.22 2.53
CA ASN A 31 39.80 25.50 2.60
C ASN A 31 40.52 25.65 3.95
N PRO A 32 41.87 25.72 3.98
CA PRO A 32 42.62 25.88 5.23
C PRO A 32 42.41 27.25 5.90
N ASP A 33 42.02 28.29 5.14
CA ASP A 33 41.82 29.64 5.67
C ASP A 33 40.42 29.84 6.30
N ASN A 34 39.51 28.87 6.12
CA ASN A 34 38.17 28.89 6.70
C ASN A 34 37.82 27.50 7.25
N PRO A 35 38.44 27.11 8.38
CA PRO A 35 38.12 25.86 9.05
C PRO A 35 36.70 25.90 9.62
N LEU A 36 36.09 24.72 9.77
CA LEU A 36 34.77 24.60 10.38
C LEU A 36 34.82 25.04 11.85
N ASP A 37 33.81 25.77 12.29
CA ASP A 37 33.72 26.31 13.65
C ASP A 37 32.49 25.77 14.43
N SER A 38 32.17 26.41 15.56
CA SER A 38 31.03 26.02 16.40
C SER A 38 29.67 26.30 15.75
N ASP A 39 29.59 27.34 14.93
CA ASP A 39 28.34 27.75 14.29
C ASP A 39 28.01 26.76 13.17
N ASP A 40 29.03 26.29 12.44
CA ASP A 40 28.90 25.18 11.49
C ASP A 40 28.43 23.90 12.17
N LEU A 41 28.94 23.59 13.37
CA LEU A 41 28.53 22.42 14.13
C LEU A 41 27.06 22.52 14.57
N GLU A 42 26.66 23.66 15.14
CA GLU A 42 25.29 23.89 15.58
C GLU A 42 24.31 23.81 14.41
N PHE A 43 24.64 24.45 13.29
CA PHE A 43 23.85 24.38 12.08
C PHE A 43 23.74 22.95 11.53
N THR A 44 24.86 22.21 11.48
CA THR A 44 24.87 20.83 10.98
C THR A 44 24.04 19.90 11.87
N LEU A 45 24.10 20.07 13.20
CA LEU A 45 23.27 19.31 14.13
C LEU A 45 21.78 19.64 13.97
N ALA A 46 21.42 20.92 13.88
CA ALA A 46 20.04 21.35 13.67
C ALA A 46 19.46 20.79 12.36
N LEU A 47 20.24 20.83 11.28
CA LEU A 47 19.86 20.20 10.01
C LEU A 47 19.73 18.69 10.14
N ALA A 48 20.65 18.02 10.84
CA ALA A 48 20.60 16.58 11.01
C ALA A 48 19.32 16.13 11.74
N ASP A 49 18.91 16.83 12.79
CA ASP A 49 17.68 16.54 13.51
C ASP A 49 16.43 16.75 12.63
N GLN A 50 16.37 17.86 11.90
CA GLN A 50 15.25 18.15 11.00
C GLN A 50 15.14 17.15 9.85
N LEU A 51 16.29 16.75 9.28
CA LEU A 51 16.37 15.76 8.21
C LEU A 51 16.00 14.36 8.71
N ALA A 52 16.40 13.98 9.92
CA ALA A 52 16.06 12.69 10.49
C ALA A 52 14.55 12.49 10.59
N ILE A 53 13.81 13.52 11.04
CA ILE A 53 12.34 13.50 11.10
C ILE A 53 11.74 13.40 9.70
N SER A 54 12.22 14.23 8.77
CA SER A 54 11.68 14.30 7.41
C SER A 54 11.89 12.98 6.64
N LEU A 55 13.07 12.36 6.77
CA LEU A 55 13.38 11.06 6.18
C LEU A 55 12.56 9.93 6.79
N GLN A 56 12.32 9.97 8.10
CA GLN A 56 11.45 9.01 8.78
C GLN A 56 10.02 9.10 8.24
N ASN A 57 9.47 10.31 8.15
CA ASN A 57 8.11 10.54 7.65
C ASN A 57 7.96 10.06 6.19
N LEU A 58 8.95 10.33 5.34
CA LEU A 58 8.93 9.89 3.95
C LEU A 58 8.97 8.36 3.85
N SER A 59 9.85 7.73 4.63
CA SER A 59 10.02 6.27 4.63
C SER A 59 8.76 5.56 5.15
N GLU A 60 8.10 6.12 6.16
CA GLU A 60 6.83 5.62 6.68
C GLU A 60 5.70 5.77 5.64
N LYS A 61 5.61 6.92 4.98
CA LYS A 61 4.62 7.15 3.92
C LYS A 61 4.79 6.16 2.76
N LEU A 62 6.02 5.94 2.30
CA LEU A 62 6.31 4.98 1.23
C LEU A 62 5.94 3.55 1.65
N ARG A 63 6.26 3.16 2.88
CA ARG A 63 5.90 1.83 3.41
C ARG A 63 4.38 1.63 3.47
N LEU A 64 3.63 2.63 3.93
CA LEU A 64 2.17 2.57 3.98
C LEU A 64 1.58 2.47 2.56
N SER A 65 2.11 3.25 1.62
CA SER A 65 1.68 3.23 0.21
C SER A 65 1.91 1.87 -0.45
N ASP A 66 3.06 1.24 -0.22
CA ASP A 66 3.35 -0.11 -0.73
C ASP A 66 2.41 -1.16 -0.09
N GLY A 67 2.17 -1.04 1.21
CA GLY A 67 1.22 -1.89 1.92
C GLY A 67 -0.20 -1.82 1.36
N LEU A 68 -0.70 -0.61 1.10
CA LEU A 68 -2.03 -0.40 0.49
C LEU A 68 -2.10 -1.03 -0.90
N ALA A 69 -1.12 -0.78 -1.76
CA ALA A 69 -1.10 -1.33 -3.11
C ALA A 69 -1.11 -2.88 -3.11
N ARG A 70 -0.39 -3.50 -2.17
CA ARG A 70 -0.43 -4.96 -2.00
C ARG A 70 -1.79 -5.47 -1.53
N MET A 71 -2.36 -4.84 -0.50
CA MET A 71 -3.66 -5.25 0.04
C MET A 71 -4.78 -5.08 -1.01
N GLU A 72 -4.75 -4.02 -1.80
CA GLU A 72 -5.70 -3.83 -2.91
C GLU A 72 -5.53 -4.91 -3.99
N GLY A 73 -4.28 -5.24 -4.34
CA GLY A 73 -3.98 -6.33 -5.27
C GLY A 73 -4.47 -7.70 -4.79
N GLU A 74 -4.22 -8.03 -3.52
CA GLU A 74 -4.70 -9.27 -2.90
C GLU A 74 -6.23 -9.31 -2.83
N ASN A 75 -6.87 -8.22 -2.42
CA ASN A 75 -8.33 -8.14 -2.35
C ASN A 75 -8.95 -8.33 -3.74
N LYS A 76 -8.38 -7.69 -4.77
CA LYS A 76 -8.81 -7.87 -6.15
C LYS A 76 -8.66 -9.33 -6.60
N ALA A 77 -7.51 -9.95 -6.37
CA ALA A 77 -7.28 -11.34 -6.75
C ALA A 77 -8.25 -12.31 -6.04
N LEU A 78 -8.51 -12.09 -4.75
CA LEU A 78 -9.49 -12.86 -3.98
C LEU A 78 -10.92 -12.66 -4.50
N ARG A 79 -11.30 -11.43 -4.87
CA ARG A 79 -12.60 -11.15 -5.50
C ARG A 79 -12.73 -11.86 -6.85
N GLU A 80 -11.71 -11.82 -7.70
CA GLU A 80 -11.70 -12.52 -8.99
C GLU A 80 -11.81 -14.05 -8.81
N GLN A 81 -11.17 -14.63 -7.79
CA GLN A 81 -11.35 -16.05 -7.45
C GLN A 81 -12.78 -16.38 -7.02
N LEU A 82 -13.38 -15.52 -6.19
CA LEU A 82 -14.78 -15.69 -5.77
C LEU A 82 -15.76 -15.52 -6.94
N GLU A 83 -15.48 -14.62 -7.88
CA GLU A 83 -16.26 -14.45 -9.12
C GLU A 83 -16.28 -15.75 -9.93
N LEU A 84 -15.11 -16.36 -10.17
CA LEU A 84 -14.99 -17.64 -10.87
C LEU A 84 -15.72 -18.78 -10.14
N GLU A 85 -15.63 -18.86 -8.81
CA GLU A 85 -16.35 -19.86 -8.03
C GLU A 85 -17.88 -19.66 -8.02
N SER A 86 -18.34 -18.43 -8.25
CA SER A 86 -19.75 -18.06 -8.27
C SER A 86 -20.40 -18.14 -9.66
N GLU A 87 -19.63 -18.46 -10.71
CA GLU A 87 -20.13 -18.51 -12.07
C GLU A 87 -21.16 -19.63 -12.25
N LEU A 88 -22.42 -19.26 -12.51
CA LEU A 88 -23.47 -20.20 -12.87
C LEU A 88 -23.19 -20.78 -14.27
N VAL A 89 -22.68 -22.00 -14.34
CA VAL A 89 -22.42 -22.70 -15.60
C VAL A 89 -23.69 -23.39 -16.11
N GLY A 90 -24.01 -23.19 -17.39
CA GLY A 90 -25.15 -23.84 -18.04
C GLY A 90 -25.71 -23.02 -19.21
N LYS A 91 -26.11 -23.71 -20.28
CA LYS A 91 -26.67 -23.11 -21.51
C LYS A 91 -28.09 -23.60 -21.82
N SER A 92 -28.73 -24.34 -20.91
CA SER A 92 -30.12 -24.76 -21.10
C SER A 92 -31.06 -23.55 -21.06
N PRO A 93 -32.24 -23.63 -21.72
CA PRO A 93 -33.23 -22.55 -21.66
C PRO A 93 -33.62 -22.16 -20.23
N SER A 94 -33.71 -23.13 -19.31
CA SER A 94 -34.00 -22.90 -17.89
C SER A 94 -32.90 -22.11 -17.16
N MET A 95 -31.63 -22.39 -17.47
CA MET A 95 -30.50 -21.66 -16.88
C MET A 95 -30.40 -20.25 -17.43
N ILE A 96 -30.68 -20.04 -18.71
CA ILE A 96 -30.72 -18.70 -19.33
C ILE A 96 -31.81 -17.85 -18.67
N ALA A 97 -33.04 -18.38 -18.57
CA ALA A 97 -34.14 -17.68 -17.92
C ALA A 97 -33.84 -17.33 -16.45
N MET A 98 -33.18 -18.23 -15.71
CA MET A 98 -32.76 -17.98 -14.33
C MET A 98 -31.74 -16.83 -14.25
N LYS A 99 -30.73 -16.80 -15.14
CA LYS A 99 -29.74 -15.71 -15.21
C LYS A 99 -30.41 -14.36 -15.50
N GLU A 100 -31.36 -14.32 -16.42
CA GLU A 100 -32.13 -13.11 -16.71
C GLU A 100 -32.95 -12.62 -15.51
N GLN A 101 -33.53 -13.54 -14.73
CA GLN A 101 -34.23 -13.19 -13.49
C GLN A 101 -33.29 -12.60 -12.45
N ILE A 102 -32.09 -13.19 -12.29
CA ILE A 102 -31.05 -12.68 -11.40
C ILE A 102 -30.66 -11.25 -11.77
N LEU A 103 -30.34 -10.99 -13.04
CA LEU A 103 -29.94 -9.66 -13.52
C LEU A 103 -31.06 -8.61 -13.34
N ARG A 104 -32.32 -9.03 -13.40
CA ARG A 104 -33.48 -8.15 -13.22
C ARG A 104 -33.73 -7.80 -11.75
N ILE A 105 -33.53 -8.74 -10.84
CA ILE A 105 -33.83 -8.57 -9.42
C ILE A 105 -32.66 -7.97 -8.64
N ALA A 106 -31.41 -8.23 -9.06
CA ALA A 106 -30.20 -7.80 -8.38
C ALA A 106 -30.12 -6.28 -8.11
N PRO A 107 -30.49 -5.36 -9.03
CA PRO A 107 -30.43 -3.92 -8.77
C PRO A 107 -31.60 -3.39 -7.92
N THR A 108 -32.42 -4.26 -7.32
CA THR A 108 -33.62 -3.86 -6.56
C THR A 108 -33.47 -4.18 -5.07
N ASP A 109 -34.11 -3.39 -4.21
CA ASP A 109 -34.17 -3.63 -2.75
C ASP A 109 -35.16 -4.76 -2.35
N ALA A 110 -35.58 -5.60 -3.29
CA ALA A 110 -36.58 -6.63 -3.06
C ALA A 110 -35.99 -7.79 -2.22
N SER A 111 -36.76 -8.29 -1.25
CA SER A 111 -36.40 -9.52 -0.54
C SER A 111 -36.59 -10.75 -1.43
N VAL A 112 -35.53 -11.54 -1.64
CA VAL A 112 -35.54 -12.74 -2.50
C VAL A 112 -35.51 -14.02 -1.67
N LEU A 113 -36.39 -14.98 -1.99
CA LEU A 113 -36.38 -16.32 -1.41
C LEU A 113 -36.00 -17.36 -2.47
N ILE A 114 -34.91 -18.08 -2.25
CA ILE A 114 -34.41 -19.13 -3.16
C ILE A 114 -34.80 -20.50 -2.61
N ARG A 115 -35.49 -21.32 -3.42
CA ARG A 115 -35.97 -22.65 -3.03
C ARG A 115 -35.35 -23.76 -3.87
N GLY A 116 -35.36 -24.99 -3.34
CA GLY A 116 -34.80 -26.18 -3.97
C GLY A 116 -34.20 -27.14 -2.93
N GLU A 117 -33.81 -28.33 -3.36
CA GLU A 117 -33.24 -29.38 -2.49
C GLU A 117 -31.79 -29.10 -2.10
N SER A 118 -31.23 -29.83 -1.14
CA SER A 118 -29.83 -29.66 -0.74
C SER A 118 -28.90 -30.00 -1.91
N GLY A 119 -27.84 -29.21 -2.12
CA GLY A 119 -26.84 -29.45 -3.18
C GLY A 119 -27.22 -28.99 -4.59
N VAL A 120 -28.39 -28.40 -4.83
CA VAL A 120 -28.81 -27.95 -6.19
C VAL A 120 -28.24 -26.57 -6.60
N GLY A 121 -27.27 -26.03 -5.85
CA GLY A 121 -26.60 -24.77 -6.19
C GLY A 121 -27.36 -23.48 -5.81
N LYS A 122 -28.30 -23.54 -4.85
CA LYS A 122 -29.03 -22.33 -4.37
C LYS A 122 -28.10 -21.22 -3.86
N GLU A 123 -26.95 -21.59 -3.29
CA GLU A 123 -25.93 -20.65 -2.81
C GLU A 123 -25.24 -19.90 -3.97
N LEU A 124 -25.04 -20.56 -5.12
CA LEU A 124 -24.52 -19.91 -6.33
C LEU A 124 -25.51 -18.88 -6.86
N VAL A 125 -26.82 -19.18 -6.82
CA VAL A 125 -27.88 -18.23 -7.18
C VAL A 125 -27.90 -17.04 -6.23
N ALA A 126 -27.79 -17.26 -4.91
CA ALA A 126 -27.72 -16.19 -3.92
C ALA A 126 -26.51 -15.28 -4.14
N ARG A 127 -25.33 -15.86 -4.36
CA ARG A 127 -24.09 -15.12 -4.66
C ARG A 127 -24.21 -14.35 -5.96
N ALA A 128 -24.77 -14.93 -7.02
CA ALA A 128 -24.97 -14.25 -8.29
C ALA A 128 -25.89 -13.03 -8.15
N ILE A 129 -26.97 -13.12 -7.37
CA ILE A 129 -27.83 -11.96 -7.06
C ILE A 129 -27.02 -10.89 -6.31
N HIS A 130 -26.30 -11.27 -5.26
CA HIS A 130 -25.52 -10.33 -4.46
C HIS A 130 -24.43 -9.63 -5.29
N PHE A 131 -23.71 -10.38 -6.12
CA PHE A 131 -22.64 -9.84 -6.97
C PHE A 131 -23.17 -8.81 -7.97
N ASN A 132 -24.33 -9.07 -8.58
CA ASN A 132 -24.94 -8.16 -9.54
C ASN A 132 -25.71 -6.99 -8.87
N SER A 133 -25.72 -6.91 -7.53
CA SER A 133 -26.40 -5.86 -6.76
C SER A 133 -25.45 -4.77 -6.24
N GLN A 134 -24.13 -4.98 -6.34
CA GLN A 134 -23.09 -4.05 -5.87
C GLN A 134 -22.46 -3.25 -7.00
#